data_AF-A0A976Q301-F1
#
_entry.id   AF-A0A976Q301-F1
#
_cell.length_a   1.000
_cell.length_b   1.000
_cell.length_c   1.000
_cell.angle_alpha   90.00
_cell.angle_beta   90.00
_cell.angle_gamma   90.00
#
_symmetry.space_group_name_H-M   'P 1'
#
loop_
_entity.id
_entity.type
_entity.pdbx_description
1 polymer ?
#
loop_
_entity_poly.entity_id
_entity_poly.type
_entity_poly.pdbx_seq_one_letter_code
_entity_poly.pdbx_strand_id
1 'polypeptide(L)'
;MSALCALTACENSGSATAQGSESKQDVDYAKLFGVNDPQAEARKASKQMKAFEERMAAKKKAEREAEWTSLLVIPPSAPTTLKAACSQLATTYETFMDKRVSGVAGDRWKATKQADIDKLARKCRDDANVKVAVCESNVFANASMYITEDDFVTIINRCEETFASPRSR
;
A
#
# COMPACT_ATOMS: atom_id res chain seq x y z
N MET A 1 14.47 -36.65 -2.82
CA MET A 1 15.54 -36.66 -3.84
C MET A 1 16.06 -35.23 -3.91
N SER A 2 16.98 -34.87 -3.02
CA SER A 2 18.44 -34.85 -3.26
C SER A 2 18.77 -33.73 -4.26
N ALA A 3 19.51 -32.67 -3.93
CA ALA A 3 20.85 -32.76 -3.38
C ALA A 3 21.24 -31.56 -2.49
N LEU A 4 21.81 -31.91 -1.34
CA LEU A 4 22.76 -31.11 -0.57
C LEU A 4 24.13 -31.19 -1.25
N CYS A 5 24.84 -30.06 -1.32
CA CYS A 5 26.29 -30.01 -1.54
C CYS A 5 26.81 -28.73 -0.85
N ALA A 6 27.95 -28.68 -0.18
CA ALA A 6 28.72 -29.63 0.60
C ALA A 6 29.75 -28.73 1.31
N LEU A 7 29.75 -28.72 2.64
CA LEU A 7 30.84 -28.17 3.44
C LEU A 7 32.10 -28.97 3.14
N THR A 8 33.20 -28.30 2.80
CA THR A 8 34.53 -28.92 2.82
C THR A 8 35.50 -27.98 3.51
N ALA A 9 35.83 -28.32 4.75
CA ALA A 9 37.06 -27.94 5.41
C ALA A 9 38.08 -29.05 5.15
N CYS A 10 39.33 -28.70 4.88
CA CYS A 10 40.49 -29.50 5.29
C CYS A 10 41.75 -28.61 5.30
N GLU A 11 42.38 -28.65 6.47
CA GLU A 11 43.65 -28.08 6.86
C GLU A 11 44.81 -28.68 6.05
N ASN A 12 45.89 -27.92 5.85
CA ASN A 12 47.21 -28.54 5.85
C ASN A 12 48.30 -27.58 6.35
N SER A 13 48.99 -28.05 7.38
CA SER A 13 50.12 -27.44 8.08
C SER A 13 51.42 -27.79 7.35
N GLY A 14 52.35 -26.84 7.23
CA GLY A 14 53.65 -27.12 6.61
C GLY A 14 54.71 -26.03 6.82
N SER A 15 55.50 -26.21 7.88
CA SER A 15 56.92 -25.88 8.13
C SER A 15 57.58 -24.56 7.68
N ALA A 16 58.36 -24.06 8.65
CA ALA A 16 59.25 -22.90 8.65
C ALA A 16 60.47 -23.00 7.73
N THR A 17 60.99 -21.83 7.32
CA THR A 17 62.41 -21.45 7.50
C THR A 17 62.55 -19.94 7.51
N ALA A 18 63.37 -19.45 8.44
CA ALA A 18 63.78 -18.06 8.60
C ALA A 18 64.71 -17.59 7.48
N GLN A 19 64.63 -16.32 7.10
CA GLN A 19 65.79 -15.44 6.85
C GLN A 19 65.30 -14.02 6.59
N GLY A 20 65.90 -13.07 7.32
CA GLY A 20 65.48 -11.68 7.33
C GLY A 20 65.86 -10.91 6.08
N SER A 21 65.18 -9.78 5.90
CA SER A 21 65.73 -8.58 5.27
C SER A 21 64.77 -7.43 5.51
N GLU A 22 65.31 -6.35 6.10
CA GLU A 22 64.87 -4.96 5.97
C GLU A 22 63.38 -4.64 6.09
N SER A 23 63.06 -3.95 7.18
CA SER A 23 61.91 -3.07 7.31
C SER A 23 61.87 -2.03 6.18
N LYS A 24 61.24 -2.39 5.07
CA LYS A 24 60.60 -1.42 4.19
C LYS A 24 59.18 -1.28 4.70
N GLN A 25 58.87 -0.11 5.26
CA GLN A 25 57.48 0.33 5.35
C GLN A 25 56.92 0.27 3.94
N ASP A 26 56.19 -0.80 3.63
CA ASP A 26 55.35 -0.86 2.46
C ASP A 26 54.21 0.12 2.72
N VAL A 27 54.47 1.36 2.33
CA VAL A 27 53.47 2.40 2.33
C VAL A 27 52.44 1.94 1.30
N ASP A 28 51.28 1.50 1.78
CA ASP A 28 50.14 1.16 0.93
C ASP A 28 49.70 2.44 0.18
N TYR A 29 50.31 2.66 -0.98
CA TYR A 29 50.07 3.85 -1.82
C TYR A 29 48.61 3.92 -2.29
N ALA A 30 47.83 2.83 -2.22
CA ALA A 30 46.39 2.87 -2.47
C ALA A 30 45.63 3.66 -1.39
N LYS A 31 46.14 3.70 -0.15
CA LYS A 31 45.62 4.57 0.91
C LYS A 31 46.04 6.04 0.79
N LEU A 32 47.16 6.33 0.13
CA LEU A 32 47.70 7.69 -0.02
C LEU A 32 47.15 8.45 -1.23
N PHE A 33 46.76 7.75 -2.30
CA PHE A 33 46.19 8.38 -3.50
C PHE A 33 44.67 8.47 -3.50
N GLY A 34 43.99 8.17 -2.38
CA GLY A 34 42.55 8.36 -2.25
C GLY A 34 41.78 7.81 -3.45
N VAL A 35 42.17 6.62 -3.94
CA VAL A 35 41.45 5.96 -5.02
C VAL A 35 40.08 5.62 -4.45
N ASN A 36 39.13 6.53 -4.66
CA ASN A 36 37.71 6.30 -4.42
C ASN A 36 37.38 5.06 -5.24
N ASP A 37 37.27 3.91 -4.57
CA ASP A 37 36.81 2.69 -5.20
C ASP A 37 35.41 2.99 -5.77
N PRO A 38 35.27 3.11 -7.11
CA PRO A 38 33.99 3.47 -7.71
C PRO A 38 32.92 2.42 -7.39
N GLN A 39 33.32 1.19 -7.05
CA GLN A 39 32.41 0.15 -6.58
C GLN A 39 31.91 0.42 -5.16
N ALA A 40 32.74 0.98 -4.27
CA ALA A 40 32.33 1.37 -2.91
C ALA A 40 31.36 2.55 -2.93
N GLU A 41 31.60 3.56 -3.77
CA GLU A 41 30.69 4.70 -3.94
C GLU A 41 29.38 4.30 -4.63
N ALA A 42 29.41 3.43 -5.64
CA ALA A 42 28.19 2.88 -6.25
C ALA A 42 27.35 2.07 -5.24
N ARG A 43 28.00 1.31 -4.34
CA ARG A 43 27.30 0.59 -3.26
C ARG A 43 26.69 1.54 -2.23
N LYS A 44 27.36 2.65 -1.88
CA LYS A 44 26.81 3.67 -0.97
C LYS A 44 25.63 4.39 -1.61
N ALA A 45 25.73 4.81 -2.87
CA ALA A 45 24.65 5.43 -3.62
C ALA A 45 23.43 4.50 -3.74
N SER A 46 23.65 3.20 -4.04
CA SER A 46 22.57 2.21 -4.08
C SER A 46 21.87 2.03 -2.73
N LYS A 47 22.63 2.00 -1.62
CA LYS A 47 22.05 1.95 -0.26
C LYS A 47 21.24 3.21 0.07
N GLN A 48 21.72 4.39 -0.31
CA GLN A 48 21.00 5.65 -0.09
C GLN A 48 19.71 5.71 -0.91
N MET A 49 19.74 5.24 -2.17
CA MET A 49 18.54 5.16 -3.01
C MET A 49 17.52 4.17 -2.44
N LYS A 50 17.94 2.98 -2.01
CA LYS A 50 17.03 2.01 -1.36
C LYS A 50 16.43 2.58 -0.08
N ALA A 51 17.23 3.20 0.79
CA ALA A 51 16.73 3.83 2.00
C ALA A 51 15.76 4.99 1.71
N PHE A 52 15.98 5.74 0.61
CA PHE A 52 15.06 6.77 0.15
C PHE A 52 13.75 6.16 -0.37
N GLU A 53 13.81 5.12 -1.20
CA GLU A 53 12.65 4.39 -1.71
C GLU A 53 11.82 3.80 -0.58
N GLU A 54 12.44 3.15 0.41
CA GLU A 54 11.78 2.61 1.59
C GLU A 54 11.09 3.72 2.40
N ARG A 55 11.75 4.86 2.61
CA ARG A 55 11.15 6.03 3.28
C ARG A 55 9.99 6.60 2.50
N MET A 56 10.08 6.69 1.18
CA MET A 56 9.01 7.20 0.33
C MET A 56 7.83 6.22 0.28
N ALA A 57 8.09 4.91 0.24
CA ALA A 57 7.05 3.90 0.33
C ALA A 57 6.33 3.95 1.69
N ALA A 58 7.08 4.09 2.79
CA ALA A 58 6.52 4.24 4.13
C ALA A 58 5.67 5.53 4.24
N LYS A 59 6.15 6.65 3.71
CA LYS A 59 5.38 7.91 3.65
C LYS A 59 4.10 7.76 2.84
N LYS A 60 4.17 7.18 1.64
CA LYS A 60 2.97 6.93 0.81
C LYS A 60 1.96 6.02 1.51
N LYS A 61 2.43 5.01 2.23
CA LYS A 61 1.54 4.14 3.03
C LYS A 61 0.88 4.92 4.18
N ALA A 62 1.64 5.75 4.88
CA ALA A 62 1.11 6.59 5.95
C ALA A 62 0.11 7.65 5.45
N GLU A 63 0.41 8.30 4.32
CA GLU A 63 -0.50 9.25 3.66
C GLU A 63 -1.79 8.56 3.21
N ARG A 64 -1.69 7.37 2.63
CA ARG A 64 -2.86 6.56 2.26
C ARG A 64 -3.72 6.21 3.48
N GLU A 65 -3.10 5.74 4.56
CA GLU A 65 -3.81 5.38 5.79
C GLU A 65 -4.49 6.59 6.45
N ALA A 66 -3.82 7.75 6.41
CA ALA A 66 -4.38 9.01 6.90
C ALA A 66 -5.59 9.45 6.05
N GLU A 67 -5.50 9.32 4.72
CA GLU A 67 -6.63 9.56 3.82
C GLU A 67 -7.79 8.62 4.16
N TRP A 68 -7.54 7.32 4.31
CA TRP A 68 -8.58 6.35 4.67
C TRP A 68 -9.29 6.72 5.96
N THR A 69 -8.54 7.06 7.00
CA THR A 69 -9.10 7.43 8.30
C THR A 69 -9.96 8.70 8.20
N SER A 70 -9.55 9.66 7.36
CA SER A 70 -10.33 10.88 7.13
C SER A 70 -11.68 10.64 6.45
N LEU A 71 -11.80 9.53 5.70
CA LEU A 71 -13.04 9.15 5.00
C LEU A 71 -14.02 8.40 5.92
N LEU A 72 -13.55 7.80 7.02
CA LEU A 72 -14.33 7.01 7.98
C LEU A 72 -15.09 7.90 8.97
N VAL A 73 -15.89 8.83 8.46
CA VAL A 73 -16.65 9.80 9.25
C VAL A 73 -18.12 9.83 8.85
N ILE A 74 -18.98 10.20 9.80
CA ILE A 74 -20.40 10.48 9.57
C ILE A 74 -20.56 12.00 9.52
N PRO A 75 -20.86 12.59 8.36
CA PRO A 75 -21.09 14.03 8.26
C PRO A 75 -22.23 14.47 9.19
N PRO A 76 -22.16 15.66 9.83
CA PRO A 76 -23.23 16.15 10.71
C PRO A 76 -24.59 16.31 10.00
N SER A 77 -24.57 16.58 8.70
CA SER A 77 -25.74 16.72 7.84
C SER A 77 -26.19 15.40 7.19
N ALA A 78 -25.68 14.26 7.65
CA ALA A 78 -25.99 12.97 7.08
C ALA A 78 -27.48 12.59 7.23
N PRO A 79 -28.03 11.82 6.27
CA PRO A 79 -29.36 11.27 6.40
C PRO A 79 -29.51 10.41 7.65
N THR A 80 -30.66 10.54 8.31
CA THR A 80 -31.00 9.79 9.52
C THR A 80 -31.89 8.58 9.26
N THR A 81 -32.43 8.45 8.04
CA THR A 81 -33.28 7.32 7.65
C THR A 81 -32.56 6.38 6.69
N LEU A 82 -32.82 5.08 6.81
CA LEU A 82 -32.19 4.06 5.95
C LEU A 82 -32.49 4.30 4.47
N LYS A 83 -33.75 4.65 4.14
CA LYS A 83 -34.14 4.94 2.75
C LYS A 83 -33.34 6.10 2.18
N ALA A 84 -33.19 7.20 2.92
CA ALA A 84 -32.44 8.36 2.45
C ALA A 84 -30.93 8.06 2.38
N ALA A 85 -30.37 7.36 3.36
CA ALA A 85 -28.96 6.96 3.35
C ALA A 85 -28.63 6.04 2.16
N CYS A 86 -29.44 5.01 1.90
CA CYS A 86 -29.22 4.12 0.75
C CYS A 86 -29.43 4.81 -0.59
N SER A 87 -30.38 5.75 -0.68
CA SER A 87 -30.54 6.58 -1.89
C SER A 87 -29.33 7.46 -2.13
N GLN A 88 -28.81 8.10 -1.08
CA GLN A 88 -27.62 8.94 -1.17
C GLN A 88 -26.39 8.11 -1.55
N LEU A 89 -26.22 6.93 -0.97
CA LEU A 89 -25.15 5.99 -1.31
C LEU A 89 -25.20 5.63 -2.80
N ALA A 90 -26.37 5.24 -3.31
CA ALA A 90 -26.58 4.92 -4.72
C ALA A 90 -26.18 6.09 -5.65
N THR A 91 -26.69 7.30 -5.39
CA THR A 91 -26.36 8.50 -6.19
C THR A 91 -24.88 8.87 -6.10
N THR A 92 -24.28 8.71 -4.92
CA THR A 92 -22.86 9.05 -4.74
C THR A 92 -21.97 8.04 -5.45
N TYR A 93 -22.30 6.74 -5.36
CA TYR A 93 -21.61 5.68 -6.10
C TYR A 93 -21.71 5.88 -7.61
N GLU A 94 -22.89 6.23 -8.11
CA GLU A 94 -23.10 6.58 -9.51
C GLU A 94 -22.16 7.72 -9.95
N THR A 95 -22.19 8.83 -9.20
CA THR A 95 -21.35 10.01 -9.48
C THR A 95 -19.86 9.66 -9.42
N PHE A 96 -19.49 8.80 -8.48
CA PHE A 96 -18.13 8.32 -8.31
C PHE A 96 -17.67 7.50 -9.52
N MET A 97 -18.48 6.55 -9.98
CA MET A 97 -18.17 5.72 -11.15
C MET A 97 -18.11 6.57 -12.42
N ASP A 98 -19.08 7.47 -12.63
CA ASP A 98 -19.12 8.38 -13.79
C ASP A 98 -17.85 9.23 -13.92
N LYS A 99 -17.19 9.57 -12.80
CA LYS A 99 -15.92 10.33 -12.79
C LYS A 99 -14.67 9.48 -13.03
N ARG A 100 -14.71 8.18 -12.72
CA ARG A 100 -13.52 7.31 -12.69
C ARG A 100 -13.39 6.36 -13.86
N VAL A 101 -14.51 5.93 -14.43
CA VAL A 101 -14.48 5.00 -15.56
C VAL A 101 -14.55 5.75 -16.88
N SER A 102 -13.70 5.36 -17.83
CA SER A 102 -13.67 5.93 -19.18
C SER A 102 -13.30 4.85 -20.21
N GLY A 103 -13.40 5.19 -21.50
CA GLY A 103 -13.17 4.25 -22.60
C GLY A 103 -14.05 3.01 -22.49
N VAL A 104 -13.47 1.83 -22.76
CA VAL A 104 -14.19 0.54 -22.73
C VAL A 104 -14.84 0.27 -21.36
N ALA A 105 -14.17 0.63 -20.26
CA ALA A 105 -14.73 0.48 -18.92
C ALA A 105 -15.92 1.43 -18.70
N GLY A 106 -15.84 2.65 -19.24
CA GLY A 106 -16.93 3.62 -19.23
C GLY A 106 -18.16 3.14 -20.02
N ASP A 107 -17.95 2.50 -21.17
CA ASP A 107 -19.05 1.98 -21.98
C ASP A 107 -19.72 0.76 -21.31
N ARG A 108 -18.92 -0.11 -20.69
CA ARG A 108 -19.44 -1.19 -19.85
C ARG A 108 -20.26 -0.64 -18.69
N TRP A 109 -19.73 0.35 -17.97
CA TRP A 109 -20.44 1.00 -16.87
C TRP A 109 -21.77 1.57 -17.35
N LYS A 110 -21.82 2.33 -18.45
CA LYS A 110 -23.11 2.85 -18.98
C LYS A 110 -24.12 1.73 -19.28
N ALA A 111 -23.65 0.56 -19.73
CA ALA A 111 -24.51 -0.58 -20.01
C ALA A 111 -25.03 -1.30 -18.74
N THR A 112 -24.25 -1.33 -17.65
CA THR A 112 -24.61 -2.03 -16.41
C THR A 112 -25.04 -1.13 -15.26
N LYS A 113 -24.89 0.19 -15.41
CA LYS A 113 -25.05 1.23 -14.38
C LYS A 113 -26.31 1.04 -13.53
N GLN A 114 -27.48 0.93 -14.16
CA GLN A 114 -28.72 0.79 -13.41
C GLN A 114 -28.77 -0.51 -12.59
N ALA A 115 -28.30 -1.62 -13.16
CA ALA A 115 -28.29 -2.90 -12.47
C ALA A 115 -27.33 -2.91 -11.26
N ASP A 116 -26.16 -2.28 -11.42
CA ASP A 116 -25.17 -2.13 -10.35
C ASP A 116 -25.67 -1.20 -9.23
N ILE A 117 -26.27 -0.06 -9.59
CA ILE A 117 -26.90 0.88 -8.64
C ILE A 117 -28.03 0.18 -7.87
N ASP A 118 -28.91 -0.54 -8.57
CA ASP A 118 -30.03 -1.23 -7.93
C ASP A 118 -29.55 -2.34 -6.99
N LYS A 119 -28.47 -3.04 -7.37
CA LYS A 119 -27.84 -4.06 -6.53
C LYS A 119 -27.25 -3.43 -5.27
N LEU A 120 -26.53 -2.31 -5.39
CA LEU A 120 -25.99 -1.58 -4.25
C LEU A 120 -27.11 -1.09 -3.32
N ALA A 121 -28.16 -0.49 -3.89
CA ALA A 121 -29.29 0.00 -3.12
C ALA A 121 -30.05 -1.11 -2.40
N ARG A 122 -30.16 -2.32 -3.00
CA ARG A 122 -30.70 -3.51 -2.34
C ARG A 122 -29.81 -3.95 -1.18
N LYS A 123 -28.50 -4.16 -1.40
CA LYS A 123 -27.55 -4.56 -0.35
C LYS A 123 -27.64 -3.61 0.85
N CYS A 124 -27.60 -2.31 0.60
CA CYS A 124 -27.70 -1.29 1.65
C CYS A 124 -28.98 -1.42 2.50
N ARG A 125 -30.12 -1.71 1.87
CA ARG A 125 -31.38 -1.92 2.59
C ARG A 125 -31.36 -3.21 3.40
N ASP A 126 -30.79 -4.27 2.85
CA ASP A 126 -30.70 -5.59 3.50
C ASP A 126 -29.78 -5.53 4.73
N ASP A 127 -28.70 -4.75 4.68
CA ASP A 127 -27.79 -4.56 5.81
C ASP A 127 -28.38 -3.75 6.97
N ALA A 128 -29.45 -2.99 6.70
CA ALA A 128 -30.28 -2.28 7.65
C ALA A 128 -29.52 -1.34 8.62
N ASN A 129 -28.40 -0.75 8.17
CA ASN A 129 -27.61 0.17 8.99
C ASN A 129 -27.38 1.53 8.31
N VAL A 130 -28.05 2.55 8.85
CA VAL A 130 -27.96 3.94 8.36
C VAL A 130 -26.53 4.48 8.44
N LYS A 131 -25.81 4.22 9.53
CA LYS A 131 -24.48 4.78 9.76
C LYS A 131 -23.44 4.21 8.80
N VAL A 132 -23.53 2.91 8.52
CA VAL A 132 -22.67 2.24 7.52
C VAL A 132 -22.93 2.85 6.15
N ALA A 133 -24.19 2.91 5.71
CA ALA A 133 -24.55 3.50 4.41
C ALA A 133 -24.08 4.95 4.24
N VAL A 134 -24.15 5.75 5.30
CA VAL A 134 -23.64 7.13 5.31
C VAL A 134 -22.12 7.17 5.20
N CYS A 135 -21.41 6.31 5.95
CA CYS A 135 -19.96 6.22 5.87
C CYS A 135 -19.51 5.84 4.45
N GLU A 136 -20.11 4.79 3.86
CA GLU A 136 -19.83 4.38 2.48
C GLU A 136 -20.11 5.51 1.48
N SER A 137 -21.22 6.24 1.64
CA SER A 137 -21.52 7.41 0.81
C SER A 137 -20.45 8.49 0.97
N ASN A 138 -20.00 8.79 2.19
CA ASN A 138 -18.93 9.75 2.43
C ASN A 138 -17.59 9.33 1.78
N VAL A 139 -17.27 8.04 1.83
CA VAL A 139 -16.11 7.45 1.15
C VAL A 139 -16.19 7.69 -0.35
N PHE A 140 -17.29 7.33 -1.01
CA PHE A 140 -17.44 7.56 -2.46
C PHE A 140 -17.46 9.05 -2.84
N ALA A 141 -17.97 9.93 -1.97
CA ALA A 141 -18.02 11.35 -2.24
C ALA A 141 -16.62 12.01 -2.24
N ASN A 142 -15.74 11.55 -1.34
CA ASN A 142 -14.51 12.28 -1.00
C ASN A 142 -13.20 11.53 -1.33
N ALA A 143 -13.27 10.25 -1.71
CA ALA A 143 -12.08 9.46 -2.03
C ALA A 143 -11.28 10.03 -3.20
N SER A 144 -9.97 10.27 -3.01
CA SER A 144 -9.10 10.77 -4.06
C SER A 144 -8.89 9.76 -5.18
N MET A 145 -8.51 10.25 -6.37
CA MET A 145 -8.20 9.42 -7.54
C MET A 145 -7.07 8.40 -7.33
N TYR A 146 -6.30 8.51 -6.25
CA TYR A 146 -5.22 7.57 -5.93
C TYR A 146 -5.69 6.34 -5.15
N ILE A 147 -6.92 6.36 -4.61
CA ILE A 147 -7.54 5.19 -3.97
C ILE A 147 -7.90 4.18 -5.05
N THR A 148 -7.28 3.00 -4.96
CA THR A 148 -7.49 1.85 -5.86
C THR A 148 -8.75 1.08 -5.48
N GLU A 149 -9.19 0.16 -6.34
CA GLU A 149 -10.33 -0.72 -6.06
C GLU A 149 -10.15 -1.54 -4.78
N ASP A 150 -8.96 -2.11 -4.55
CA ASP A 150 -8.64 -2.87 -3.33
C ASP A 150 -8.71 -2.00 -2.06
N ASP A 151 -8.30 -0.73 -2.20
CA ASP A 151 -8.39 0.23 -1.10
C ASP A 151 -9.88 0.49 -0.76
N PHE A 152 -10.79 0.58 -1.75
CA PHE A 152 -12.23 0.71 -1.45
C PHE A 152 -12.78 -0.47 -0.68
N VAL A 153 -12.45 -1.70 -1.09
CA VAL A 153 -12.90 -2.90 -0.35
C VAL A 153 -12.48 -2.81 1.12
N THR A 154 -11.24 -2.40 1.36
CA THR A 154 -10.71 -2.22 2.72
C THR A 154 -11.44 -1.12 3.48
N ILE A 155 -11.63 0.06 2.90
CA ILE A 155 -12.27 1.21 3.56
C ILE A 155 -13.75 0.93 3.85
N ILE A 156 -14.47 0.31 2.91
CA ILE A 156 -15.88 -0.05 3.08
C ILE A 156 -16.05 -1.08 4.21
N ASN A 157 -15.19 -2.10 4.28
CA ASN A 157 -15.19 -3.03 5.42
C ASN A 157 -14.95 -2.31 6.75
N ARG A 158 -14.08 -1.29 6.78
CA ARG A 158 -13.87 -0.48 7.99
C ARG A 158 -15.07 0.38 8.36
N CYS A 159 -15.89 0.85 7.39
CA CYS A 159 -17.18 1.47 7.69
C CYS A 159 -18.09 0.49 8.43
N GLU A 160 -18.15 -0.77 7.98
CA GLU A 160 -18.89 -1.83 8.66
C GLU A 160 -18.32 -2.09 10.07
N GLU A 161 -17.01 -2.30 10.22
CA GLU A 161 -16.38 -2.55 11.54
C GLU A 161 -16.59 -1.41 12.54
N THR A 162 -16.56 -0.15 12.07
CA THR A 162 -16.65 1.04 12.93
C THR A 162 -18.09 1.38 13.31
N PHE A 163 -19.04 1.18 12.38
CA PHE A 163 -20.40 1.70 12.51
C PHE A 163 -21.49 0.63 12.50
N ALA A 164 -21.17 -0.64 12.23
CA ALA A 164 -22.08 -1.73 12.49
C ALA A 164 -22.32 -1.82 14.00
N SER A 165 -23.57 -1.63 14.44
CA SER A 165 -23.93 -2.06 15.78
C SER A 165 -23.70 -3.57 15.89
N PRO A 166 -23.25 -4.09 17.05
CA PRO A 166 -23.21 -5.52 17.26
C PRO A 166 -24.63 -6.05 17.07
N ARG A 167 -24.87 -6.72 15.94
CA ARG A 167 -26.15 -7.38 15.68
C ARG A 167 -26.30 -8.38 16.81
N SER A 168 -27.26 -8.16 17.71
CA SER A 168 -27.70 -9.17 18.66
C SER A 168 -28.12 -10.37 17.82
N ARG A 169 -27.25 -11.38 17.79
CA ARG A 169 -27.45 -12.59 17.01
C ARG A 169 -28.52 -13.45 17.69
#